data_AF-A0AAJ4AR06-F1
#
_entry.id   AF-A0AAJ4AR06-F1
#
_cell.length_a   1.000
_cell.length_b   1.000
_cell.length_c   1.000
_cell.angle_alpha   90.00
_cell.angle_beta   90.00
_cell.angle_gamma   90.00
#
_symmetry.space_group_name_H-M   'P 1'
#
loop_
_entity.id
_entity.type
_entity.pdbx_description
1 polymer ?
#
loop_
_entity_poly.entity_id
_entity_poly.type
_entity_poly.pdbx_seq_one_letter_code
_entity_poly.pdbx_strand_id
1 'polypeptide(L)'
;MKFIGLFIYALQWLAVALSPTLIGVFIGIAISLQSEQLSPSVILSWTAVGFLIGGFWAEKIRKTVGLSAFFGRLAGANDTRDNKL
;
A
#
# COMPACT_ATOMS: atom_id res chain seq x y z
N MET A 1 2.67 24.13 10.87
CA MET A 1 2.45 22.85 11.60
C MET A 1 1.38 21.96 10.95
N LYS A 2 0.20 22.48 10.55
CA LYS A 2 -0.87 21.68 9.91
C LYS A 2 -0.50 21.02 8.57
N PHE A 3 0.29 21.69 7.73
CA PHE A 3 0.71 21.16 6.42
C PHE A 3 1.61 19.91 6.52
N ILE A 4 2.56 19.91 7.45
CA ILE A 4 3.43 18.76 7.69
C ILE A 4 2.61 17.56 8.18
N GLY A 5 1.60 17.79 9.03
CA GLY A 5 0.67 16.74 9.46
C GLY A 5 -0.08 16.12 8.27
N LEU A 6 -0.66 16.95 7.40
CA LEU A 6 -1.33 16.48 6.17
C LEU A 6 -0.39 15.70 5.26
N PHE A 7 0.86 16.15 5.11
CA PHE A 7 1.86 15.49 4.31
C PHE A 7 2.20 14.09 4.85
N ILE A 8 2.41 13.97 6.17
CA ILE A 8 2.68 12.68 6.82
C ILE A 8 1.48 11.74 6.67
N TYR A 9 0.26 12.25 6.84
CA TYR A 9 -0.97 11.47 6.63
C TYR A 9 -1.10 10.98 5.19
N ALA A 10 -0.78 11.83 4.20
CA ALA A 10 -0.79 11.43 2.80
C ALA A 10 0.28 10.38 2.49
N LEU A 11 1.49 10.51 3.08
CA LEU A 11 2.58 9.53 2.92
C LEU A 11 2.23 8.17 3.50
N GLN A 12 1.65 8.15 4.71
CA GLN A 12 1.17 6.92 5.33
C GLN A 12 0.03 6.29 4.51
N TRP A 13 -0.82 7.09 3.89
CA TRP A 13 -1.91 6.60 3.03
C TRP A 13 -1.33 5.99 1.75
N LEU A 14 -0.35 6.66 1.15
CA LEU A 14 0.36 6.18 -0.03
C LEU A 14 1.11 4.87 0.28
N ALA A 15 1.74 4.75 1.45
CA ALA A 15 2.46 3.55 1.87
C ALA A 15 1.53 2.33 1.98
N VAL A 16 0.32 2.53 2.49
CA VAL A 16 -0.72 1.49 2.57
C VAL A 16 -1.25 1.13 1.19
N ALA A 17 -1.53 2.13 0.35
CA ALA A 17 -1.98 1.91 -1.03
C ALA A 17 -0.91 1.25 -1.92
N LEU A 18 0.37 1.51 -1.64
CA LEU A 18 1.52 0.95 -2.37
C LEU A 18 1.56 -0.57 -2.30
N SER A 19 1.07 -1.20 -1.22
CA SER A 19 1.11 -2.66 -1.06
C SER A 19 0.23 -3.37 -2.11
N PRO A 20 -1.07 -3.06 -2.25
CA PRO A 20 -1.88 -3.60 -3.36
C PRO A 20 -1.42 -3.14 -4.74
N THR A 21 -0.84 -1.94 -4.84
CA THR A 21 -0.32 -1.42 -6.11
C THR A 21 0.87 -2.25 -6.61
N LEU A 22 1.81 -2.60 -5.73
CA LEU A 22 2.94 -3.48 -6.06
C LEU A 22 2.45 -4.84 -6.52
N ILE A 23 1.45 -5.42 -5.84
CA ILE A 23 0.86 -6.70 -6.25
C ILE A 23 0.26 -6.59 -7.66
N GLY A 24 -0.47 -5.51 -7.94
CA GLY A 24 -1.01 -5.24 -9.28
C GLY A 24 0.08 -5.14 -10.36
N VAL A 25 1.19 -4.45 -10.07
CA VAL A 25 2.36 -4.38 -10.97
C VAL A 25 2.95 -5.78 -11.22
N PHE A 26 3.17 -6.56 -10.15
CA PHE A 26 3.71 -7.93 -10.27
C PHE A 26 2.81 -8.82 -11.13
N ILE A 27 1.49 -8.75 -10.94
CA ILE A 27 0.52 -9.49 -11.76
C ILE A 27 0.59 -9.03 -13.22
N GLY A 28 0.63 -7.72 -13.47
CA GLY A 28 0.74 -7.17 -14.82
C GLY A 28 2.01 -7.61 -15.56
N ILE A 29 3.14 -7.66 -14.85
CA ILE A 29 4.41 -8.17 -15.38
C ILE A 29 4.31 -9.68 -15.66
N ALA A 30 3.79 -10.47 -14.71
CA ALA A 30 3.64 -11.91 -14.87
C ALA A 30 2.74 -12.31 -16.05
N ILE A 31 1.68 -11.53 -16.29
CA ILE A 31 0.79 -11.73 -17.46
C ILE A 31 1.51 -11.31 -18.75
N SER A 32 2.26 -10.21 -18.74
CA SER A 32 2.99 -9.74 -19.92
C SER A 32 4.12 -10.71 -20.33
N LEU A 33 4.78 -11.34 -19.37
CA LEU A 33 5.79 -12.39 -19.63
C LEU A 33 5.17 -13.64 -20.25
N GLN A 34 3.92 -13.99 -19.91
CA GLN A 34 3.21 -15.11 -20.55
C GLN A 34 2.84 -14.84 -22.01
N SER A 35 2.71 -13.57 -22.39
CA SER A 35 2.38 -13.17 -23.76
C SER A 35 3.63 -13.02 -24.66
N GLU A 36 4.81 -13.41 -24.19
CA GLU A 36 6.13 -13.23 -24.83
C GLU A 36 6.49 -11.77 -25.19
N GLN A 37 5.64 -10.82 -24.84
CA GLN A 37 5.77 -9.42 -25.20
C GLN A 37 5.41 -8.55 -24.00
N LEU A 38 6.42 -7.82 -23.52
CA LEU A 38 6.23 -6.82 -22.46
C LEU A 38 5.32 -5.71 -23.00
N SER A 39 4.03 -5.81 -22.68
CA SER A 39 3.01 -4.86 -23.09
C SER A 39 2.85 -3.80 -22.00
N PRO A 40 3.41 -2.59 -22.16
CA PRO A 40 3.36 -1.56 -21.13
C PRO A 40 1.91 -1.18 -20.78
N SER A 41 1.01 -1.29 -21.76
CA SER A 41 -0.43 -1.07 -21.61
C SER A 41 -1.08 -2.04 -20.61
N VAL A 42 -0.67 -3.31 -20.61
CA VAL A 42 -1.19 -4.34 -19.69
C VAL A 42 -0.65 -4.10 -18.28
N ILE A 43 0.64 -3.79 -18.16
CA ILE A 43 1.24 -3.46 -16.86
C ILE A 43 0.56 -2.23 -16.27
N LEU A 44 0.34 -1.18 -17.08
CA LEU A 44 -0.30 0.05 -16.63
C LEU A 44 -1.75 -0.16 -16.18
N SER A 45 -2.54 -0.96 -16.91
CA SER A 45 -3.93 -1.24 -16.53
C SER A 45 -4.01 -2.02 -15.22
N TRP A 46 -3.19 -3.05 -15.03
CA TRP A 46 -3.13 -3.82 -13.78
C TRP A 46 -2.59 -2.99 -12.61
N THR A 47 -1.63 -2.11 -12.88
CA THR A 47 -1.13 -1.15 -11.87
C THR A 47 -2.22 -0.17 -11.46
N ALA A 48 -3.00 0.37 -12.41
CA ALA A 48 -4.10 1.27 -12.13
C ALA A 48 -5.20 0.59 -11.29
N VAL A 49 -5.54 -0.67 -11.61
CA VAL A 49 -6.49 -1.47 -10.82
C VAL A 49 -5.95 -1.71 -9.40
N GLY A 50 -4.68 -2.11 -9.28
CA GLY A 50 -4.02 -2.29 -7.98
C GLY A 50 -3.98 -0.99 -7.16
N PHE A 51 -3.77 0.14 -7.81
CA PHE A 51 -3.79 1.47 -7.18
C PHE A 51 -5.19 1.88 -6.72
N LEU A 52 -6.24 1.62 -7.51
CA LEU A 52 -7.62 1.90 -7.11
C LEU A 52 -8.04 1.07 -5.89
N ILE A 53 -7.74 -0.23 -5.91
CA ILE A 53 -7.99 -1.13 -4.78
C ILE A 53 -7.18 -0.70 -3.56
N GLY A 54 -5.89 -0.38 -3.77
CA GLY A 54 -4.99 0.12 -2.73
C GLY A 54 -5.47 1.42 -2.11
N GLY A 55 -5.95 2.36 -2.92
CA GLY A 55 -6.51 3.62 -2.45
C GLY A 55 -7.81 3.42 -1.67
N PHE A 56 -8.71 2.54 -2.13
CA PHE A 56 -9.93 2.22 -1.39
C PHE A 56 -9.63 1.53 -0.05
N TRP A 57 -8.63 0.65 -0.03
CA TRP A 57 -8.18 -0.02 1.18
C TRP A 57 -7.49 0.94 2.16
N ALA A 58 -6.65 1.85 1.66
CA ALA A 58 -6.03 2.90 2.46
C ALA A 58 -7.08 3.86 3.05
N GLU A 59 -8.12 4.21 2.28
CA GLU A 59 -9.24 5.02 2.75
C GLU A 59 -10.08 4.28 3.81
N LYS A 60 -10.28 2.98 3.64
CA LYS A 60 -10.93 2.13 4.64
C LYS A 60 -10.12 2.10 5.94
N ILE A 61 -8.81 1.88 5.88
CA ILE A 61 -7.92 1.89 7.06
C ILE A 61 -7.94 3.25 7.75
N ARG A 62 -7.92 4.35 6.96
CA ARG A 62 -8.06 5.72 7.48
C ARG A 62 -9.33 5.89 8.31
N LYS A 63 -10.46 5.42 7.80
CA LYS A 63 -11.77 5.54 8.47
C LYS A 63 -11.94 4.61 9.67
N THR A 64 -11.25 3.46 9.70
CA THR A 64 -11.50 2.42 10.71
C THR A 64 -10.58 2.56 11.93
N VAL A 65 -9.28 2.77 11.72
CA VAL A 65 -8.26 2.70 12.80
C VAL A 65 -7.56 4.04 13.02
N GLY A 66 -7.49 4.88 11.98
CA GLY A 66 -6.60 6.03 11.95
C GLY A 66 -5.18 5.61 11.55
N LEU A 67 -4.63 6.31 10.55
CA LEU A 67 -3.35 5.94 9.93
C LEU A 67 -2.17 5.92 10.90
N SER A 68 -2.12 6.91 11.79
CA SER A 68 -1.10 7.03 12.83
C SER A 68 -1.17 5.89 13.85
N ALA A 69 -2.38 5.48 14.25
CA ALA A 69 -2.58 4.35 15.15
C ALA A 69 -2.27 3.01 14.47
N PHE A 70 -2.55 2.88 13.16
CA PHE A 70 -2.18 1.69 12.39
C PHE A 70 -0.66 1.53 12.30
N PHE A 71 0.07 2.58 11.89
CA PHE A 71 1.53 2.55 11.87
C PHE A 71 2.15 2.45 13.27
N GLY A 72 1.53 3.06 14.29
CA GLY A 72 1.94 2.91 15.68
C GLY A 72 1.81 1.47 16.18
N ARG A 73 0.74 0.77 15.81
CA ARG A 73 0.58 -0.67 16.09
C ARG A 73 1.55 -1.52 15.28
N LEU A 74 1.85 -1.14 14.05
CA LEU A 74 2.83 -1.84 13.21
C LEU A 74 4.26 -1.71 13.77
N ALA A 75 4.62 -0.52 14.25
CA ALA A 75 5.91 -0.28 14.91
C ALA A 75 5.98 -0.95 16.28
N GLY A 76 4.92 -0.86 17.09
CA GLY A 76 4.84 -1.47 18.42
C GLY A 76 4.74 -3.00 18.41
N ALA A 77 4.26 -3.60 17.31
CA ALA A 77 4.18 -5.06 17.16
C ALA A 77 5.56 -5.75 17.13
N ASN A 78 6.64 -5.01 16.81
CA ASN A 78 7.99 -5.57 16.83
C ASN A 78 8.62 -5.55 18.23
N ASP A 79 8.14 -4.69 19.13
CA ASP A 79 8.72 -4.49 20.47
C ASP A 79 8.07 -5.39 21.55
N THR A 80 6.95 -6.06 21.24
CA THR A 80 6.27 -6.94 22.22
C THR A 80 6.81 -8.37 22.25
N ARG A 81 7.87 -8.67 21.48
CA ARG A 81 8.38 -10.03 21.28
C ARG A 81 9.65 -10.36 22.04
N ASP A 82 10.08 -9.52 22.98
CA ASP A 82 11.33 -9.72 23.74
C ASP A 82 11.16 -9.64 25.27
N ASN A 83 10.00 -10.04 25.80
CA ASN A 83 9.87 -10.23 27.24
C ASN A 83 8.82 -11.30 27.60
N LYS A 84 9.17 -12.55 27.30
CA LYS A 84 8.68 -13.70 28.08
C LYS A 84 9.88 -14.58 28.43
N LEU A 85 10.39 -14.30 29.63
CA LEU A 85 10.91 -15.21 30.67
C LEU A 85 11.62 -16.49 30.20
#